data_AF-A0A2T3FMI0-F1
#
_entry.id   AF-A0A2T3FMI0-F1
#
_cell.length_a   1.000
_cell.length_b   1.000
_cell.length_c   1.000
_cell.angle_alpha   90.00
_cell.angle_beta   90.00
_cell.angle_gamma   90.00
#
_symmetry.space_group_name_H-M   'P 1'
#
loop_
_entity.id
_entity.type
_entity.pdbx_description
1 polymer ?
#
loop_
_entity_poly.entity_id
_entity_poly.type
_entity_poly.pdbx_seq_one_letter_code
_entity_poly.pdbx_strand_id
1 'polypeptide(L)'
;MLQDVYSNRTESLSYDDIIALYFATKPEFRKNGVWLMNDNTALTLRTLKDKDGNYLWRQSDDTIHSRPVVISPYMPDIAADSIPVAFGDLSYFWILERQPLSVKILTELYSRENLTGYAAYERINGRLIRPEAVQLLSIK
;
A
#
# COMPACT_ATOMS: atom_id res chain seq x y z
N MET A 1 8.38 -16.07 7.71
CA MET A 1 8.20 -16.77 6.43
C MET A 1 6.74 -16.58 6.06
N LEU A 2 6.45 -15.60 5.20
CA LEU A 2 5.11 -15.36 4.68
C LEU A 2 4.87 -16.34 3.51
N GLN A 3 3.67 -16.90 3.41
CA GLN A 3 3.33 -17.85 2.35
C GLN A 3 2.87 -17.07 1.10
N ASP A 4 3.63 -17.18 0.02
CA ASP A 4 3.25 -16.63 -1.28
C ASP A 4 2.28 -17.58 -1.98
N VAL A 5 1.09 -17.08 -2.31
CA VAL A 5 0.08 -17.81 -3.09
C VAL A 5 0.42 -17.68 -4.57
N TYR A 6 0.65 -18.81 -5.25
CA TYR A 6 1.06 -18.86 -6.66
C TYR A 6 -0.13 -18.61 -7.61
N SER A 7 -0.14 -17.47 -8.32
CA SER A 7 -0.93 -17.23 -9.54
C SER A 7 0.02 -17.12 -10.74
N ASN A 8 -0.32 -17.78 -11.85
CA ASN A 8 0.44 -17.78 -13.10
C ASN A 8 -0.36 -17.02 -14.14
N ARG A 9 -0.07 -15.74 -14.38
CA ARG A 9 -0.60 -14.96 -15.52
C ARG A 9 0.18 -13.67 -15.79
N THR A 10 0.40 -13.47 -17.09
CA THR A 10 1.19 -12.47 -17.82
C THR A 10 0.85 -11.01 -17.49
N GLU A 11 1.87 -10.25 -17.03
CA GLU A 11 2.07 -8.78 -17.09
C GLU A 11 0.90 -7.83 -16.73
N SER A 12 -0.26 -8.35 -16.35
CA SER A 12 -1.50 -7.58 -16.22
C SER A 12 -2.32 -8.07 -15.02
N LEU A 13 -2.66 -7.12 -14.15
CA LEU A 13 -3.48 -7.33 -12.97
C LEU A 13 -4.92 -7.68 -13.38
N SER A 14 -5.39 -8.90 -13.10
CA SER A 14 -6.79 -9.29 -13.31
C SER A 14 -7.66 -8.96 -12.09
N TYR A 15 -8.97 -8.77 -12.31
CA TYR A 15 -9.92 -8.66 -11.21
C TYR A 15 -10.01 -9.97 -10.39
N ASP A 16 -9.77 -11.12 -11.02
CA ASP A 16 -9.73 -12.42 -10.34
C ASP A 16 -8.61 -12.48 -9.29
N ASP A 17 -7.46 -11.83 -9.54
CA ASP A 17 -6.34 -11.80 -8.59
C ASP A 17 -6.70 -10.97 -7.35
N ILE A 18 -7.47 -9.90 -7.52
CA ILE A 18 -8.01 -9.09 -6.41
C ILE A 18 -9.00 -9.91 -5.58
N ILE A 19 -9.90 -10.65 -6.23
CA ILE A 19 -10.82 -11.55 -5.53
C ILE A 19 -10.01 -12.62 -4.76
N ALA A 20 -9.03 -13.24 -5.41
CA ALA A 20 -8.18 -14.26 -4.79
C ALA A 20 -7.45 -13.68 -3.56
N LEU A 21 -6.93 -12.45 -3.64
CA LEU A 21 -6.28 -11.77 -2.51
C LEU A 21 -7.24 -11.55 -1.33
N TYR A 22 -8.47 -11.13 -1.61
CA TYR A 22 -9.51 -10.94 -0.59
C TYR A 22 -9.81 -12.25 0.15
N PHE A 23 -9.96 -13.35 -0.59
CA PHE A 23 -10.25 -14.66 -0.01
C PHE A 23 -9.03 -15.36 0.60
N ALA A 24 -7.80 -15.01 0.20
CA ALA A 24 -6.57 -15.48 0.84
C ALA A 24 -6.41 -14.93 2.27
N THR A 25 -6.89 -13.71 2.51
CA THR A 25 -6.87 -13.10 3.85
C THR A 25 -7.82 -13.84 4.79
N LYS A 26 -7.46 -14.06 6.06
CA LYS A 26 -8.35 -14.75 7.01
C LYS A 26 -9.64 -13.95 7.25
N PRO A 27 -10.81 -14.60 7.40
CA PRO A 27 -12.10 -13.92 7.58
C PRO A 27 -12.13 -12.88 8.71
N GLU A 28 -11.40 -13.13 9.79
CA GLU A 28 -11.27 -12.25 10.95
C GLU A 28 -10.73 -10.86 10.57
N PHE A 29 -9.74 -10.80 9.67
CA PHE A 29 -9.10 -9.55 9.25
C PHE A 29 -9.80 -8.87 8.08
N ARG A 30 -10.65 -9.59 7.33
CA ARG A 30 -11.42 -9.00 6.23
C ARG A 30 -12.37 -7.91 6.72
N LYS A 31 -12.89 -8.00 7.95
CA LYS A 31 -13.90 -7.07 8.47
C LYS A 31 -13.40 -5.62 8.54
N ASN A 32 -12.13 -5.41 8.84
CA ASN A 32 -11.51 -4.08 8.91
C ASN A 32 -10.43 -3.92 7.83
N GLY A 33 -10.47 -4.77 6.81
CA GLY A 33 -9.47 -4.77 5.75
C GLY A 33 -9.56 -3.50 4.91
N VAL A 34 -8.39 -2.98 4.55
CA VAL A 34 -8.24 -1.83 3.66
C VAL A 34 -7.40 -2.27 2.47
N TRP A 35 -7.75 -1.77 1.28
CA TRP A 35 -6.91 -1.94 0.09
C TRP A 35 -5.89 -0.83 0.02
N LEU A 36 -4.63 -1.17 -0.24
CA LEU A 36 -3.55 -0.22 -0.43
C LEU A 36 -2.94 -0.45 -1.83
N MET A 37 -2.91 0.60 -2.64
CA MET A 37 -2.38 0.58 -4.00
C MET A 37 -1.98 2.00 -4.45
N ASN A 38 -1.39 2.14 -5.63
CA ASN A 38 -1.10 3.45 -6.21
C ASN A 38 -2.17 3.88 -7.24
N ASP A 39 -2.08 5.13 -7.70
CA ASP A 39 -3.05 5.70 -8.66
C ASP A 39 -3.10 4.95 -9.99
N ASN A 40 -1.95 4.53 -10.53
CA ASN A 40 -1.88 3.82 -11.80
C ASN A 40 -2.54 2.44 -11.72
N THR A 41 -2.33 1.72 -10.61
CA THR A 41 -2.97 0.44 -10.32
C THR A 41 -4.48 0.61 -10.14
N ALA A 42 -4.89 1.66 -9.43
CA ALA A 42 -6.31 1.98 -9.27
C ALA A 42 -6.97 2.33 -10.61
N LEU A 43 -6.28 3.04 -11.50
CA LEU A 43 -6.73 3.32 -12.86
C LEU A 43 -6.93 2.01 -13.64
N THR A 44 -5.93 1.11 -13.63
CA THR A 44 -6.05 -0.20 -14.28
C THR A 44 -7.30 -0.93 -13.80
N LEU A 45 -7.51 -1.03 -12.48
CA LEU A 45 -8.69 -1.69 -11.90
C LEU A 45 -10.01 -0.99 -12.27
N ARG A 46 -10.04 0.35 -12.30
CA ARG A 46 -11.23 1.11 -12.73
C ARG A 46 -11.54 0.94 -14.21
N THR A 47 -10.54 0.66 -15.06
CA THR A 47 -10.75 0.44 -16.49
C THR A 47 -11.21 -0.98 -16.84
N LEU A 48 -11.17 -1.93 -15.91
CA LEU A 48 -11.61 -3.30 -16.14
C LEU A 48 -13.13 -3.36 -16.35
N LYS A 49 -13.54 -4.09 -17.40
CA LYS A 49 -14.93 -4.24 -17.83
C LYS A 49 -15.36 -5.69 -17.87
N ASP A 50 -16.66 -5.92 -17.70
CA ASP A 50 -17.30 -7.20 -17.99
C ASP A 50 -17.49 -7.41 -19.51
N LYS A 51 -18.02 -8.58 -19.89
CA LYS A 51 -18.31 -8.91 -21.29
C LYS A 51 -19.40 -8.02 -21.90
N ASP A 52 -20.22 -7.39 -21.08
CA ASP A 52 -21.32 -6.52 -21.46
C ASP A 52 -20.87 -5.04 -21.53
N GLY A 53 -19.59 -4.76 -21.26
CA GLY A 53 -18.96 -3.44 -21.34
C GLY A 53 -19.13 -2.57 -20.10
N ASN A 54 -19.69 -3.09 -19.02
CA ASN A 54 -19.83 -2.35 -17.75
C ASN A 54 -18.53 -2.40 -16.95
N TYR A 55 -18.23 -1.30 -16.26
CA TYR A 55 -17.09 -1.23 -15.34
C TYR A 55 -17.33 -2.09 -14.11
N LEU A 56 -16.33 -2.89 -13.74
CA LEU A 56 -16.38 -3.74 -12.53
C LEU A 56 -16.35 -2.88 -11.26
N TRP A 57 -15.53 -1.82 -11.27
CA TRP A 57 -15.45 -0.84 -10.21
C TRP A 57 -16.20 0.44 -10.62
N ARG A 58 -17.34 0.69 -9.95
CA ARG A 58 -18.20 1.84 -10.25
C ARG A 58 -17.72 3.11 -9.56
N GLN A 59 -17.91 4.25 -10.21
CA GLN A 59 -17.53 5.57 -9.68
C GLN A 59 -18.30 5.99 -8.42
N SER A 60 -19.49 5.44 -8.18
CA SER A 60 -20.28 5.74 -6.99
C SER A 60 -19.71 5.12 -5.71
N ASP A 61 -18.88 4.09 -5.85
CA ASP A 61 -18.32 3.35 -4.74
C ASP A 61 -16.79 3.49 -4.77
N ASP A 62 -16.21 4.22 -3.83
CA ASP A 62 -14.76 4.20 -3.58
C ASP A 62 -14.32 2.93 -2.80
N THR A 63 -15.11 1.85 -2.92
CA THR A 63 -14.87 0.60 -2.22
C THR A 63 -14.79 -0.58 -3.19
N ILE A 64 -13.87 -1.50 -2.92
CA ILE A 64 -13.76 -2.79 -3.60
C ILE A 64 -14.17 -3.86 -2.57
N HIS A 65 -15.17 -4.68 -2.90
CA HIS A 65 -15.75 -5.66 -1.97
C HIS A 65 -16.19 -5.06 -0.62
N SER A 66 -16.79 -3.85 -0.65
CA SER A 66 -17.22 -3.11 0.55
C SER A 66 -16.07 -2.76 1.51
N ARG A 67 -14.84 -2.66 0.98
CA ARG A 67 -13.66 -2.21 1.71
C ARG A 67 -13.08 -0.96 1.07
N PRO A 68 -12.65 0.02 1.88
CA PRO A 68 -12.11 1.26 1.37
C PRO A 68 -10.79 1.01 0.63
N VAL A 69 -10.55 1.82 -0.41
CA VAL A 69 -9.27 1.86 -1.12
C VAL A 69 -8.50 3.09 -0.68
N VAL A 70 -7.27 2.88 -0.20
CA VAL A 70 -6.32 3.92 0.16
C VAL A 70 -5.27 3.98 -0.93
N ILE A 71 -5.12 5.16 -1.52
CA ILE A 71 -4.09 5.44 -2.50
C ILE A 71 -2.84 5.94 -1.78
N SER A 72 -1.71 5.31 -2.08
CA SER A 72 -0.40 5.74 -1.60
C SER A 72 0.58 5.85 -2.77
N PRO A 73 1.25 7.00 -2.97
CA PRO A 73 2.23 7.16 -4.03
C PRO A 73 3.52 6.34 -3.77
N TYR A 74 3.68 5.79 -2.57
CA TYR A 74 4.82 4.96 -2.19
C TYR A 74 4.62 3.47 -2.54
N MET A 75 3.42 3.08 -2.96
CA MET A 75 3.20 1.74 -3.50
C MET A 75 3.78 1.64 -4.92
N PRO A 76 4.46 0.54 -5.27
CA PRO A 76 5.04 0.38 -6.59
C PRO A 76 3.95 0.24 -7.66
N ASP A 77 4.29 0.63 -8.90
CA ASP A 77 3.49 0.36 -10.08
C ASP A 77 3.42 -1.14 -10.40
N ILE A 78 2.45 -1.53 -11.22
CA ILE A 78 2.34 -2.88 -11.77
C ILE A 78 3.56 -3.14 -12.67
N ALA A 79 4.50 -3.94 -12.18
CA ALA A 79 5.68 -4.43 -12.91
C ALA A 79 6.03 -5.87 -12.49
N ALA A 80 6.89 -6.54 -13.25
CA ALA A 80 7.41 -7.86 -12.87
C ALA A 80 8.12 -7.80 -11.51
N ASP A 81 7.91 -8.82 -10.68
CA ASP A 81 8.41 -8.97 -9.30
C ASP A 81 8.00 -7.84 -8.33
N SER A 82 7.03 -6.99 -8.71
CA SER A 82 6.52 -5.92 -7.86
C SER A 82 5.30 -6.35 -7.04
N ILE A 83 5.03 -5.59 -5.98
CA ILE A 83 3.88 -5.80 -5.09
C ILE A 83 2.97 -4.57 -5.16
N PRO A 84 2.16 -4.42 -6.23
CA PRO A 84 1.37 -3.20 -6.46
C PRO A 84 0.15 -3.08 -5.55
N VAL A 85 -0.34 -4.19 -4.99
CA VAL A 85 -1.55 -4.22 -4.16
C VAL A 85 -1.30 -4.96 -2.85
N ALA A 86 -1.72 -4.36 -1.75
CA ALA A 86 -1.82 -5.00 -0.45
C ALA A 86 -3.26 -4.92 0.07
N PHE A 87 -3.70 -5.97 0.77
CA PHE A 87 -5.00 -6.00 1.42
C PHE A 87 -4.89 -6.57 2.83
N GLY A 88 -5.51 -5.91 3.80
CA GLY A 88 -5.51 -6.41 5.17
C GLY A 88 -5.91 -5.39 6.21
N ASP A 89 -5.95 -5.84 7.45
CA ASP A 89 -6.20 -4.97 8.60
C ASP A 89 -4.89 -4.33 9.06
N LEU A 90 -4.69 -3.07 8.65
CA LEU A 90 -3.52 -2.28 9.02
C LEU A 90 -3.53 -1.83 10.49
N SER A 91 -4.60 -2.05 11.25
CA SER A 91 -4.64 -1.77 12.69
C SER A 91 -3.62 -2.60 13.48
N TYR A 92 -3.18 -3.73 12.92
CA TYR A 92 -2.10 -4.57 13.47
C TYR A 92 -0.69 -4.11 13.07
N PHE A 93 -0.58 -3.05 12.26
CA PHE A 93 0.68 -2.41 11.93
C PHE A 93 1.01 -1.36 12.96
N TRP A 94 2.05 -1.59 13.75
CA TRP A 94 2.46 -0.68 14.81
C TRP A 94 3.59 0.20 14.33
N ILE A 95 3.38 1.50 14.46
CA ILE A 95 4.39 2.51 14.23
C ILE A 95 4.87 2.98 15.61
N LEU A 96 6.16 2.84 15.87
CA LEU A 96 6.82 3.30 17.08
C LEU A 96 7.75 4.44 16.75
N GLU A 97 7.40 5.63 17.22
CA GLU A 97 8.28 6.80 17.23
C GLU A 97 9.26 6.66 18.40
N ARG A 98 10.57 6.60 18.10
CA ARG A 98 11.62 6.51 19.14
C ARG A 98 12.23 7.85 19.47
N GLN A 99 12.34 8.73 18.48
CA GLN A 99 12.78 10.11 18.67
C GLN A 99 11.91 10.99 17.78
N PRO A 100 11.15 11.93 18.37
CA PRO A 100 10.32 12.82 17.59
C PRO A 100 11.17 13.77 16.77
N LEU A 101 10.54 14.36 15.75
CA LEU A 101 11.17 15.35 14.89
C LEU A 101 11.81 16.47 15.73
N SER A 102 13.13 16.52 15.75
CA SER A 102 13.90 17.56 16.42
C SER A 102 14.68 18.35 15.38
N VAL A 103 14.46 19.67 15.36
CA VAL A 103 15.13 20.59 14.45
C VAL A 103 16.17 21.39 15.22
N LYS A 104 17.39 21.43 14.67
CA LYS A 104 18.51 22.23 15.18
C LYS A 104 18.92 23.25 14.15
N ILE A 105 19.14 24.48 14.62
CA ILE A 105 19.66 25.57 13.80
C ILE A 105 21.19 25.49 13.86
N LEU A 106 21.83 25.51 12.69
CA LEU A 106 23.27 25.46 12.50
C LEU A 106 23.75 26.83 12.01
N THR A 107 23.97 27.75 12.95
CA THR A 107 24.41 29.11 12.64
C THR A 107 25.92 29.19 12.42
N GLU A 108 26.71 28.39 13.13
CA GLU A 108 28.19 28.48 13.04
C GLU A 108 28.75 27.85 11.77
N LEU A 109 28.22 26.69 11.35
CA LEU A 109 28.77 25.91 10.23
C LEU A 109 28.73 26.65 8.89
N TYR A 110 27.74 27.53 8.71
CA TYR A 110 27.51 28.29 7.47
C TYR A 110 27.69 29.81 7.63
N SER A 111 28.27 30.23 8.76
CA SER A 111 28.48 31.65 9.09
C SER A 111 29.34 32.38 8.07
N ARG A 112 30.37 31.73 7.50
CA ARG A 112 31.28 32.32 6.50
C ARG A 112 30.59 32.75 5.21
N GLU A 113 29.47 32.13 4.89
CA GLU A 113 28.67 32.40 3.70
C GLU A 113 27.40 33.22 4.02
N ASN A 114 27.25 33.69 5.26
CA ASN A 114 26.03 34.34 5.78
C ASN A 114 24.75 33.50 5.60
N LEU A 115 24.87 32.17 5.69
CA LEU A 115 23.75 31.24 5.59
C LEU A 115 23.42 30.63 6.96
N THR A 116 22.18 30.18 7.13
CA THR A 116 21.71 29.44 8.31
C THR A 116 21.29 28.04 7.88
N GLY A 117 21.92 27.01 8.46
CA GLY A 117 21.54 25.64 8.22
C GLY A 117 20.43 25.19 9.17
N TYR A 118 19.58 24.26 8.72
CA TYR A 118 18.61 23.56 9.56
C TYR A 118 18.86 22.06 9.43
N ALA A 119 19.12 21.41 10.56
CA ALA A 119 19.25 19.96 10.64
C ALA A 119 18.06 19.39 11.40
N ALA A 120 17.27 18.56 10.71
CA ALA A 120 16.16 17.84 11.32
C ALA A 120 16.51 16.36 11.46
N TYR A 121 16.18 15.77 12.61
CA TYR A 121 16.36 14.35 12.85
C TYR A 121 15.10 13.76 13.48
N GLU A 122 14.69 12.62 12.95
CA GLU A 122 13.54 11.86 13.42
C GLU A 122 13.87 10.37 13.33
N ARG A 123 13.36 9.57 14.28
CA ARG A 123 13.48 8.12 14.24
C ARG A 123 12.14 7.47 14.50
N ILE A 124 11.61 6.89 13.43
CA ILE A 124 10.42 6.05 13.46
C ILE A 124 10.83 4.62 13.12
N ASN A 125 10.14 3.65 13.72
CA ASN A 125 10.19 2.26 13.32
C ASN A 125 8.76 1.74 13.11
N GLY A 126 8.58 0.74 12.28
CA GLY A 126 7.29 0.13 12.00
C GLY A 126 7.40 -1.38 11.99
N ARG A 127 6.42 -2.08 12.55
CA ARG A 127 6.33 -3.54 12.46
C ARG A 127 4.89 -4.02 12.40
N LEU A 128 4.64 -4.95 11.50
CA LEU A 128 3.41 -5.72 11.48
C LEU A 128 3.45 -6.78 12.59
N ILE A 129 2.55 -6.66 13.57
CA ILE A 129 2.47 -7.57 14.72
C ILE A 129 1.87 -8.92 14.32
N ARG A 130 0.89 -8.89 13.40
CA ARG A 130 0.22 -10.08 12.85
C ARG A 130 0.49 -10.15 11.36
N PRO A 131 1.51 -10.90 10.91
CA PRO A 131 1.82 -11.02 9.49
C PRO A 131 0.65 -11.58 8.67
N GLU A 132 -0.17 -12.45 9.26
CA GLU A 132 -1.36 -13.02 8.65
C GLU A 132 -2.52 -12.04 8.43
N ALA A 133 -2.43 -10.82 8.99
CA ALA A 133 -3.47 -9.81 8.87
C ALA A 133 -3.41 -9.04 7.54
N VAL A 134 -2.29 -9.13 6.83
CA VAL A 134 -2.05 -8.45 5.55
C VAL A 134 -1.56 -9.46 4.53
N GLN A 135 -2.26 -9.53 3.41
CA GLN A 135 -1.83 -10.29 2.24
C GLN A 135 -1.35 -9.34 1.15
N LEU A 136 -0.28 -9.76 0.48
CA LEU A 136 0.36 -9.03 -0.60
C LEU A 136 0.08 -9.73 -1.92
N LEU A 137 -0.18 -8.95 -2.97
CA LEU A 137 -0.29 -9.44 -4.33
C LEU A 137 1.01 -9.16 -5.07
N SER A 138 1.77 -10.21 -5.36
CA SER A 138 2.97 -10.13 -6.21
C SER A 138 2.62 -10.39 -7.67
N ILE A 139 3.05 -9.51 -8.56
CA ILE A 139 3.04 -9.75 -10.00
C ILE A 139 4.34 -10.43 -10.38
N LYS A 140 4.27 -11.51 -11.17
CA LYS A 140 5.44 -12.22 -11.70
C LYS A 140 5.60 -11.93 -13.18
#